data_AF-A0A5D0U8J3-F1
#
_entry.id   AF-A0A5D0U8J3-F1
#
_cell.length_a   1.000
_cell.length_b   1.000
_cell.length_c   1.000
_cell.angle_alpha   90.00
_cell.angle_beta   90.00
_cell.angle_gamma   90.00
#
_symmetry.space_group_name_H-M   'P 1'
#
loop_
_entity.id
_entity.type
_entity.pdbx_description
1 polymer ?
#
loop_
_entity_poly.entity_id
_entity_poly.type
_entity_poly.pdbx_seq_one_letter_code
_entity_poly.pdbx_strand_id
1 'polypeptide(L)' 'MALRLIGGSGCGNGPCPAVYETDNGTIVVQGFVVDPERAELVLPPGEGAVEIPRYILERALAAG' A
#
# COMPACT_ATOMS: atom_id res chain seq x y z
N MET A 1 -10.30 -10.31 8.77
CA MET A 1 -9.63 -9.89 7.53
C MET A 1 -8.34 -10.68 7.42
N ALA A 2 -8.32 -11.64 6.50
CA ALA A 2 -7.08 -12.27 6.05
C ALA A 2 -6.41 -11.40 4.98
N LEU A 3 -5.07 -11.36 4.97
CA LEU A 3 -4.26 -10.60 4.01
C LEU A 3 -3.35 -11.54 3.22
N ARG A 4 -3.43 -11.47 1.89
CA ARG A 4 -2.54 -12.18 0.97
C ARG A 4 -1.60 -11.17 0.32
N LEU A 5 -0.29 -11.32 0.51
CA LEU A 5 0.70 -10.46 -0.14
C LEU A 5 0.65 -10.68 -1.66
N ILE A 6 0.46 -9.59 -2.43
CA ILE A 6 0.43 -9.64 -3.90
C ILE A 6 1.52 -8.78 -4.55
N GLY A 7 2.09 -7.82 -3.82
CA GLY A 7 3.29 -7.09 -4.26
C GLY A 7 4.08 -6.57 -3.06
N GLY A 8 5.41 -6.71 -3.06
CA GLY A 8 6.25 -6.24 -1.95
C GLY A 8 7.72 -6.07 -2.33
N SER A 9 8.42 -5.09 -1.75
CA SER A 9 9.80 -4.75 -2.11
C SER A 9 10.87 -5.82 -1.77
N GLY A 10 10.54 -6.86 -1.00
CA GLY A 10 11.44 -7.98 -0.72
C GLY A 10 12.68 -7.58 0.11
N CYS A 11 12.51 -6.77 1.16
CA CYS A 11 13.64 -6.25 1.92
C CYS A 11 14.16 -7.27 2.96
N GLY A 12 15.48 -7.44 2.98
CA GLY A 12 16.18 -7.89 4.17
C GLY A 12 16.28 -6.73 5.16
N ASN A 13 15.47 -6.78 6.23
CA ASN A 13 15.60 -6.00 7.47
C ASN A 13 15.04 -4.55 7.55
N GLY A 14 14.00 -4.15 6.80
CA GLY A 14 13.27 -2.87 7.00
C GLY A 14 11.76 -2.96 6.74
N PRO A 15 10.92 -1.98 7.14
CA PRO A 15 9.48 -2.00 6.84
C PRO A 15 9.28 -1.85 5.33
N CYS A 16 8.94 -2.95 4.68
CA CYS A 16 8.76 -3.01 3.23
C CYS A 16 7.37 -2.52 2.86
N PRO A 17 7.25 -1.50 1.98
CA PRO A 17 5.96 -1.21 1.38
C PRO A 17 5.42 -2.43 0.64
N ALA A 18 4.11 -2.63 0.72
CA ALA A 18 3.47 -3.85 0.28
C ALA A 18 2.01 -3.59 -0.11
N VAL A 19 1.50 -4.44 -1.01
CA VAL A 19 0.11 -4.48 -1.40
C VAL A 19 -0.44 -5.86 -1.06
N TYR A 20 -1.58 -5.88 -0.39
CA TYR A 20 -2.26 -7.08 0.05
C TYR A 20 -3.67 -7.14 -0.54
N GLU A 21 -4.08 -8.33 -0.95
CA GLU A 21 -5.49 -8.63 -1.20
C GLU A 21 -6.16 -9.12 0.09
N THR A 22 -7.38 -8.68 0.32
CA THR A 22 -8.22 -9.12 1.45
C THR A 22 -9.15 -10.25 1.04
N ASP A 23 -9.62 -11.01 2.02
CA ASP A 23 -10.70 -12.00 1.87
C ASP A 23 -12.05 -11.42 1.37
N ASN A 24 -12.19 -10.09 1.33
CA ASN A 24 -13.38 -9.39 0.84
C ASN A 24 -13.23 -8.82 -0.59
N GLY A 25 -12.18 -9.19 -1.32
CA GLY A 25 -11.93 -8.65 -2.67
C GLY A 25 -11.52 -7.18 -2.70
N THR A 26 -11.07 -6.63 -1.57
CA THR A 26 -10.50 -5.27 -1.44
C THR A 26 -8.99 -5.33 -1.26
N ILE A 27 -8.31 -4.19 -1.42
CA ILE A 27 -6.85 -4.08 -1.32
C ILE A 27 -6.45 -3.26 -0.09
N VAL A 28 -5.38 -3.68 0.58
CA VAL A 28 -4.68 -2.90 1.62
C VAL A 28 -3.29 -2.53 1.12
N VAL A 29 -2.93 -1.25 1.25
CA VAL A 29 -1.62 -0.72 0.86
C VAL A 29 -0.85 -0.29 2.10
N GLN A 30 0.34 -0.86 2.29
CA GLN A 30 1.31 -0.44 3.29
C GLN A 30 2.38 0.42 2.62
N GLY A 31 2.66 1.60 3.20
CA GLY A 31 3.69 2.50 2.72
C GLY A 31 4.13 3.50 3.77
N PHE A 32 4.85 4.52 3.35
CA PHE A 32 5.27 5.63 4.20
C PHE A 32 4.15 6.64 4.31
N VAL A 33 3.78 7.06 5.51
CA VAL A 33 2.67 8.01 5.71
C VAL A 33 2.96 9.31 4.97
N VAL A 34 2.00 9.76 4.18
CA VAL A 34 2.03 11.07 3.52
C VAL A 34 1.32 12.07 4.41
N ASP A 35 1.97 13.20 4.64
CA ASP A 35 1.32 14.37 5.23
C ASP A 35 0.36 14.98 4.20
N PRO A 36 -0.97 14.91 4.45
CA PRO A 36 -1.96 15.33 3.47
C PRO A 36 -1.91 16.83 3.18
N GLU A 37 -1.58 17.67 4.16
CA GLU A 37 -1.49 19.12 3.94
C GLU A 37 -0.34 19.47 3.01
N ARG A 38 0.81 18.81 3.19
CA ARG A 38 2.00 19.01 2.34
C ARG A 38 1.84 18.43 0.93
N ALA A 39 0.99 17.42 0.78
CA ALA A 39 0.67 16.80 -0.50
C ALA A 39 -0.56 17.43 -1.18
N GLU A 40 -1.15 18.49 -0.59
CA GLU A 40 -2.37 19.14 -1.07
C GLU A 40 -3.54 18.16 -1.24
N LEU A 41 -3.61 17.14 -0.37
CA LEU A 41 -4.67 16.14 -0.31
C LEU A 41 -5.72 16.52 0.74
N VAL A 42 -6.99 16.47 0.37
CA VAL A 42 -8.10 16.57 1.33
C VAL A 42 -8.58 15.15 1.65
N LEU A 43 -8.26 14.67 2.85
CA LEU A 43 -8.66 13.34 3.31
C LEU A 43 -9.83 13.42 4.31
N PRO A 44 -11.01 12.86 3.99
CA PRO A 44 -12.11 12.67 4.93
C PRO A 44 -11.73 11.89 6.20
N PRO A 45 -12.55 11.99 7.27
CA PRO A 45 -12.34 11.19 8.47
C PRO A 45 -12.27 9.70 8.17
N GLY A 46 -11.19 9.06 8.62
CA GLY A 46 -10.95 7.62 8.41
C GLY A 46 -10.12 7.29 7.17
N GLU A 47 -9.76 8.27 6.34
CA GLU A 47 -8.83 8.07 5.22
C GLU A 47 -7.37 8.34 5.61
N GLY A 48 -6.45 7.70 4.90
CA GLY A 48 -5.02 7.88 5.07
C GLY A 48 -4.31 7.70 3.73
N ALA A 49 -3.24 8.46 3.52
CA ALA A 49 -2.40 8.36 2.33
C ALA A 49 -1.03 7.78 2.69
N VAL A 50 -0.55 6.87 1.86
CA VAL A 50 0.80 6.31 1.97
C VAL A 50 1.51 6.39 0.63
N GLU A 51 2.81 6.65 0.67
CA GLU A 51 3.69 6.61 -0.49
C GLU A 51 4.37 5.25 -0.56
N ILE A 52 4.36 4.66 -1.76
CA ILE A 52 5.07 3.42 -2.09
C ILE A 52 5.84 3.61 -3.40
N PRO A 53 6.97 2.92 -3.59
CA PRO A 53 7.57 2.80 -4.90
C PRO A 53 6.60 2.20 -5.93
N ARG A 54 6.45 2.86 -7.07
CA ARG A 54 5.52 2.49 -8.16
C ARG A 54 5.58 1.00 -8.52
N TYR A 55 6.79 0.45 -8.64
CA TYR A 55 7.01 -0.94 -9.05
C TYR A 55 6.40 -2.00 -8.09
N ILE A 56 6.03 -1.62 -6.87
CA ILE A 56 5.37 -2.52 -5.92
C ILE A 56 3.91 -2.71 -6.31
N LEU A 57 3.22 -1.65 -6.72
CA LEU A 57 1.85 -1.72 -7.22
C LEU A 57 1.80 -2.41 -8.59
N GLU A 58 2.74 -2.10 -9.48
CA GLU A 58 2.83 -2.77 -10.79
C GLU A 58 3.01 -4.28 -10.66
N ARG A 59 3.84 -4.73 -9.71
CA ARG A 59 3.99 -6.17 -9.41
C ARG A 59 2.71 -6.79 -8.85
N ALA A 60 1.98 -6.07 -8.01
CA ALA A 60 0.70 -6.54 -7.49
C ALA A 60 -0.33 -6.74 -8.62
N LEU A 61 -0.36 -5.83 -9.59
CA LEU A 61 -1.26 -5.91 -10.75
C LEU A 61 -0.86 -7.02 -11.73
N ALA A 62 0.44 -7.33 -11.84
CA ALA A 62 0.93 -8.42 -12.69
C ALA A 62 0.74 -9.82 -12.08
N ALA A 63 0.39 -9.91 -10.79
CA ALA A 63 0.19 -11.17 -10.07
C ALA A 63 -1.26 -11.71 -10.13
N GLY A 64 -2.18 -10.95 -10.73
CA GLY A 64 -3.57 -11.35 -10.99
C GLY A 64 -3.81 -11.63 -12.46
#